data_AF-A0A4Y2CA47-F1
#
_entry.id   AF-A0A4Y2CA47-F1
#
_cell.length_a   1.000
_cell.length_b   1.000
_cell.length_c   1.000
_cell.angle_alpha   90.00
_cell.angle_beta   90.00
_cell.angle_gamma   90.00
#
_symmetry.space_group_name_H-M   'P 1'
#
loop_
_entity.id
_entity.type
_entity.pdbx_description
1 polymer ?
#
loop_
_entity_poly.entity_id
_entity_poly.type
_entity_poly.pdbx_seq_one_letter_code
_entity_poly.pdbx_strand_id
1 'polypeptide(L)'
;MPSIIWRVFSLMILERVKHWLNSQIKTQAELAALGEAVDWAIENKKKINIYTDSRSSIEALKSYRSRSKFVISIKIKFCLKEGLVGLAWVKAHVGIPGNDLADHFAKLASVEGEGMDIPYPYSFVKFTLKKKLLDDWQIYYGAYGTASGNRIRGFVPCVDTKIVIKSNYFLTGHGPCSCYLSRSKILSSSLCECVSFEDPDHYLLDC
;
A
#
# COMPACT_ATOMS: atom_id res chain seq x y z
N MET A 1 -24.86 33.75 9.52
CA MET A 1 -25.29 32.36 9.78
C MET A 1 -24.20 31.38 9.34
N PRO A 2 -23.38 30.83 10.25
CA PRO A 2 -22.40 29.78 9.92
C PRO A 2 -22.58 28.49 10.75
N SER A 3 -23.81 28.17 11.19
CA SER A 3 -24.07 27.14 12.22
C SER A 3 -24.50 25.77 11.70
N ILE A 4 -24.69 25.59 10.38
CA ILE A 4 -25.13 24.30 9.80
C ILE A 4 -23.95 23.44 9.32
N ILE A 5 -22.82 24.04 8.96
CA ILE A 5 -21.65 23.34 8.37
C ILE A 5 -21.03 22.33 9.34
N TRP A 6 -21.05 22.62 10.64
CA TRP A 6 -20.33 21.84 11.64
C TRP A 6 -21.18 20.76 12.32
N ARG A 7 -22.50 20.97 12.46
CA ARG A 7 -23.40 19.99 13.09
C ARG A 7 -23.55 18.71 12.29
N VAL A 8 -23.43 18.80 10.97
CA VAL A 8 -23.56 17.66 10.04
C VAL A 8 -22.31 16.80 10.06
N PHE A 9 -21.12 17.41 10.12
CA PHE A 9 -19.85 16.69 10.26
C PHE A 9 -19.71 16.00 11.64
N SER A 10 -20.20 16.62 12.72
CA SER A 10 -20.16 16.02 14.06
C SER A 10 -21.13 14.86 14.26
N LEU A 11 -22.32 14.88 13.64
CA LEU A 11 -23.32 13.82 13.81
C LEU A 11 -23.16 12.67 12.80
N MET A 12 -22.67 12.92 11.58
CA MET A 12 -22.60 11.88 10.54
C MET A 12 -21.37 10.99 10.66
N ILE A 13 -20.29 11.48 11.26
CA ILE A 13 -19.11 10.68 11.53
C ILE A 13 -19.36 9.72 12.72
N LEU A 14 -20.25 10.06 13.65
CA LEU A 14 -20.50 9.28 14.87
C LEU A 14 -21.07 7.88 14.63
N GLU A 15 -21.75 7.60 13.52
CA GLU A 15 -22.46 6.32 13.39
C GLU A 15 -21.73 5.22 12.61
N ARG A 16 -20.73 5.48 11.75
CA ARG A 16 -20.46 4.51 10.65
C ARG A 16 -19.02 4.30 10.17
N VAL A 17 -17.97 4.39 11.00
CA VAL A 17 -16.61 4.14 10.46
C VAL A 17 -15.67 3.34 11.39
N LYS A 18 -15.83 2.02 11.48
CA LYS A 18 -14.84 1.12 12.15
C LYS A 18 -13.63 0.76 11.28
N HIS A 19 -12.45 0.75 11.93
CA HIS A 19 -11.13 0.27 11.49
C HIS A 19 -10.50 0.88 10.22
N TRP A 20 -9.65 1.91 10.42
CA TRP A 20 -8.83 2.47 9.33
C TRP A 20 -7.37 2.77 9.77
N LEU A 21 -6.49 1.77 9.77
CA LEU A 21 -5.08 1.87 10.23
C LEU A 21 -4.03 2.08 9.11
N ASN A 22 -4.41 2.34 7.86
CA ASN A 22 -3.46 2.54 6.75
C ASN A 22 -3.84 3.78 5.90
N SER A 23 -2.86 4.52 5.36
CA SER A 23 -3.04 5.74 4.55
C SER A 23 -3.99 5.57 3.34
N GLN A 24 -3.93 4.41 2.67
CA GLN A 24 -4.83 4.08 1.54
C GLN A 24 -6.28 3.90 1.98
N ILE A 25 -6.43 3.37 3.19
CA ILE A 25 -7.66 3.10 3.90
C ILE A 25 -8.22 4.46 4.39
N LYS A 26 -7.41 5.33 4.98
CA LYS A 26 -7.81 6.70 5.36
C LYS A 26 -8.48 7.45 4.20
N THR A 27 -7.92 7.38 2.99
CA THR A 27 -8.50 8.07 1.82
C THR A 27 -9.90 7.54 1.46
N GLN A 28 -10.18 6.25 1.65
CA GLN A 28 -11.53 5.72 1.43
C GLN A 28 -12.53 6.20 2.49
N ALA A 29 -12.13 6.25 3.76
CA ALA A 29 -12.97 6.78 4.83
C ALA A 29 -13.32 8.27 4.59
N GLU A 30 -12.34 9.08 4.20
CA GLU A 30 -12.55 10.49 3.84
C GLU A 30 -13.54 10.63 2.67
N LEU A 31 -13.38 9.81 1.62
CA LEU A 31 -14.31 9.81 0.48
C LEU A 31 -15.72 9.35 0.86
N ALA A 32 -15.84 8.42 1.82
CA ALA A 32 -17.12 7.99 2.36
C ALA A 32 -17.82 9.15 3.08
N ALA A 33 -17.10 9.83 3.98
CA ALA A 33 -17.61 11.00 4.70
C ALA A 33 -18.05 12.12 3.74
N LEU A 34 -17.30 12.36 2.68
CA LEU A 34 -17.70 13.30 1.62
C LEU A 34 -18.98 12.86 0.91
N GLY A 35 -19.12 11.58 0.59
CA GLY A 35 -20.32 11.01 -0.03
C GLY A 35 -21.56 11.17 0.83
N GLU A 36 -21.44 10.85 2.12
CA GLU A 36 -22.51 10.99 3.10
C GLU A 36 -22.92 12.47 3.25
N ALA A 37 -21.95 13.39 3.36
CA ALA A 37 -22.24 14.83 3.46
C ALA A 37 -23.00 15.36 2.24
N VAL A 38 -22.72 14.83 1.04
CA VAL A 38 -23.49 15.13 -0.18
C VAL A 38 -24.91 14.59 -0.07
N ASP A 39 -25.11 13.34 0.35
CA ASP A 39 -26.45 12.75 0.51
C ASP A 39 -27.29 13.54 1.51
N TRP A 40 -26.72 13.91 2.65
CA TRP A 40 -27.39 14.75 3.65
C TRP A 40 -27.82 16.10 3.06
N ALA A 41 -26.95 16.75 2.27
CA ALA A 41 -27.28 18.01 1.63
C ALA A 41 -28.46 17.87 0.64
N ILE A 42 -28.53 16.75 -0.07
CA ILE A 42 -29.62 16.40 -0.99
C ILE A 42 -30.93 16.21 -0.22
N GLU A 43 -30.91 15.34 0.80
CA GLU A 43 -32.08 15.00 1.62
C GLU A 43 -32.68 16.24 2.28
N ASN A 44 -31.81 17.12 2.78
CA ASN A 44 -32.22 18.35 3.47
C ASN A 44 -32.43 19.54 2.51
N LYS A 45 -32.18 19.37 1.21
CA LYS A 45 -32.24 20.44 0.18
C LYS A 45 -31.45 21.69 0.59
N LYS A 46 -30.30 21.50 1.22
CA LYS A 46 -29.45 22.59 1.73
C LYS A 46 -28.22 22.77 0.88
N LYS A 47 -27.92 24.02 0.55
CA LYS A 47 -26.63 24.38 -0.05
C LYS A 47 -25.56 24.40 1.04
N ILE A 48 -24.51 23.59 0.88
CA ILE A 48 -23.41 23.46 1.85
C ILE A 48 -22.05 23.65 1.20
N ASN A 49 -21.06 24.01 2.02
CA ASN A 49 -19.66 23.99 1.65
C ASN A 49 -18.94 23.00 2.56
N ILE A 50 -18.28 22.01 1.96
CA ILE A 50 -17.48 21.00 2.66
C ILE A 50 -16.02 21.41 2.61
N TYR A 51 -15.37 21.36 3.76
CA TYR A 51 -13.94 21.60 3.91
C TYR A 51 -13.25 20.30 4.29
N THR A 52 -12.23 19.89 3.55
CA THR A 52 -11.45 18.68 3.82
C THR A 52 -9.96 18.98 3.81
N ASP A 53 -9.20 18.39 4.72
CA ASP A 53 -7.75 18.45 4.72
C ASP A 53 -7.10 17.36 3.86
N SER A 54 -7.90 16.39 3.40
CA SER A 54 -7.47 15.27 2.58
C SER A 54 -7.28 15.68 1.11
N ARG A 55 -6.05 16.11 0.81
CA ARG A 55 -5.63 16.40 -0.57
C ARG A 55 -5.77 15.17 -1.49
N SER A 56 -5.50 13.98 -0.97
CA SER A 56 -5.66 12.73 -1.73
C SER A 56 -7.11 12.46 -2.13
N SER A 57 -8.09 12.78 -1.27
CA SER A 57 -9.52 12.67 -1.61
C SER A 57 -9.92 13.63 -2.73
N ILE A 58 -9.44 14.88 -2.67
CA ILE A 58 -9.68 15.87 -3.73
C ILE A 58 -9.07 15.43 -5.05
N GLU A 59 -7.82 14.94 -5.04
CA GLU A 59 -7.15 14.44 -6.24
C GLU A 59 -7.86 13.18 -6.78
N ALA A 60 -8.34 12.29 -5.91
CA ALA A 60 -9.13 11.13 -6.31
C ALA A 60 -10.43 11.55 -7.01
N LEU A 61 -11.13 12.57 -6.49
CA LEU A 61 -12.35 13.13 -7.10
C LEU A 61 -12.07 13.87 -8.43
N LYS A 62 -10.92 14.54 -8.57
CA LYS A 62 -10.53 15.21 -9.81
C LYS A 62 -10.00 14.27 -10.89
N SER A 63 -9.53 13.08 -10.51
CA SER A 63 -8.94 12.14 -11.46
C SER A 63 -9.93 11.71 -12.57
N TYR A 64 -9.51 11.65 -13.83
CA TYR A 64 -10.40 11.17 -14.90
C TYR A 64 -10.50 9.64 -14.96
N ARG A 65 -9.44 8.92 -14.56
CA ARG A 65 -9.26 7.48 -14.79
C ARG A 65 -9.47 6.60 -13.55
N SER A 66 -10.35 6.97 -12.63
CA SER A 66 -10.57 6.12 -11.45
C SER A 66 -11.14 4.76 -11.87
N ARG A 67 -10.50 3.67 -11.44
CA ARG A 67 -10.99 2.29 -11.63
C ARG A 67 -11.82 1.79 -10.46
N SER A 68 -11.87 2.56 -9.36
CA SER A 68 -12.61 2.18 -8.15
C SER A 68 -14.08 2.55 -8.31
N LYS A 69 -14.96 1.54 -8.29
CA LYS A 69 -16.42 1.74 -8.32
C LYS A 69 -16.89 2.67 -7.20
N PHE A 70 -16.31 2.54 -6.01
CA PHE A 70 -16.59 3.40 -4.86
C PHE A 70 -16.23 4.86 -5.14
N VAL A 71 -15.03 5.14 -5.66
CA VAL A 71 -14.64 6.53 -5.98
C VAL A 71 -15.54 7.10 -7.10
N ILE A 72 -15.91 6.29 -8.09
CA ILE A 72 -16.81 6.70 -9.17
C ILE A 72 -18.20 7.04 -8.62
N SER A 73 -18.75 6.25 -7.68
CA SER A 73 -20.07 6.54 -7.11
C SER A 73 -20.08 7.88 -6.38
N ILE A 74 -19.03 8.19 -5.59
CA ILE A 74 -18.91 9.49 -4.93
C ILE A 74 -18.79 10.64 -5.95
N LYS A 75 -18.01 10.47 -7.03
CA LYS A 75 -17.93 11.49 -8.10
C LYS A 75 -19.29 11.76 -8.74
N ILE A 76 -20.06 10.71 -9.01
CA ILE A 76 -21.40 10.86 -9.58
C ILE A 76 -22.28 11.66 -8.61
N LYS A 77 -22.22 11.40 -7.30
CA LYS A 77 -22.95 12.20 -6.29
C LYS A 77 -22.62 13.69 -6.37
N PHE A 78 -21.33 14.04 -6.45
CA PHE A 78 -20.90 15.44 -6.60
C PHE A 78 -21.36 16.06 -7.93
N CYS A 79 -21.23 15.33 -9.04
CA CYS A 79 -21.63 15.80 -10.37
C CYS A 79 -23.14 16.04 -10.50
N LEU A 80 -23.96 15.14 -9.94
CA LEU A 80 -25.43 15.28 -9.94
C LEU A 80 -25.93 16.46 -9.13
N LYS A 81 -25.07 17.10 -8.32
CA LYS A 81 -25.40 18.19 -7.39
C LYS A 81 -24.50 19.40 -7.55
N GLU A 82 -24.00 19.62 -8.78
CA GLU A 82 -23.32 20.87 -9.12
C GLU A 82 -24.17 22.08 -8.67
N GLY A 83 -23.56 22.97 -7.89
CA GLY A 83 -24.19 24.18 -7.34
C GLY A 83 -24.84 24.05 -5.95
N LEU A 84 -25.09 22.81 -5.46
CA LEU A 84 -25.60 22.54 -4.10
C LEU A 84 -24.48 22.29 -3.09
N VAL A 85 -23.41 21.62 -3.50
CA VAL A 85 -22.29 21.27 -2.62
C VAL A 85 -21.00 21.87 -3.15
N GLY A 86 -20.40 22.77 -2.38
CA GLY A 86 -19.03 23.23 -2.59
C GLY A 86 -18.03 22.30 -1.89
N LEU A 87 -16.86 22.08 -2.50
CA LEU A 87 -15.75 21.34 -1.88
C LEU A 87 -14.48 22.19 -1.90
N ALA A 88 -13.88 22.43 -0.74
CA ALA A 88 -12.66 23.21 -0.59
C ALA A 88 -11.61 22.46 0.24
N TRP A 89 -10.35 22.65 -0.11
CA TRP A 89 -9.24 22.14 0.68
C TRP A 89 -8.88 23.10 1.81
N VAL A 90 -8.63 22.57 3.00
CA VAL A 90 -8.09 23.32 4.14
C VAL A 90 -6.80 22.69 4.62
N LYS A 91 -5.92 23.47 5.22
CA LYS A 91 -4.68 22.93 5.79
C LYS A 91 -4.99 22.25 7.13
N ALA A 92 -4.48 21.03 7.31
CA ALA A 92 -4.56 20.33 8.59
C ALA A 92 -3.80 21.06 9.70
N HIS A 93 -4.28 20.95 10.94
CA HIS A 93 -3.55 21.33 12.16
C HIS A 93 -3.04 22.78 12.23
N VAL A 94 -3.78 23.73 11.64
CA VAL A 94 -3.49 25.18 11.79
C VAL A 94 -4.43 25.87 12.78
N GLY A 95 -5.05 25.10 13.68
CA GLY A 95 -5.94 25.60 14.73
C GLY A 95 -7.30 26.08 14.20
N ILE A 96 -7.81 25.47 13.12
CA ILE A 96 -9.18 25.70 12.65
C ILE A 96 -10.10 24.87 13.56
N PRO A 97 -10.92 25.48 14.45
CA PRO A 97 -11.64 24.73 15.47
C PRO A 97 -12.57 23.66 14.90
N GLY A 98 -13.16 23.93 13.74
CA GLY A 98 -14.02 22.97 13.06
C GLY A 98 -13.28 21.77 12.43
N ASN A 99 -12.02 21.95 11.99
CA ASN A 99 -11.19 20.84 11.52
C ASN A 99 -10.78 19.95 12.70
N ASP A 100 -10.35 20.56 13.80
CA ASP A 100 -9.95 19.83 15.01
C ASP A 100 -11.14 19.05 15.61
N LEU A 101 -12.35 19.64 15.54
CA LEU A 101 -13.59 18.96 15.93
C LEU A 101 -13.91 17.78 15.00
N ALA A 102 -13.77 17.93 13.68
CA ALA A 102 -13.96 16.84 12.73
C ALA A 102 -12.95 15.70 12.97
N ASP A 103 -11.68 16.01 13.21
CA ASP A 103 -10.64 15.04 13.56
C ASP A 103 -10.97 14.29 14.86
N HIS A 104 -11.49 15.00 15.87
CA HIS A 104 -11.94 14.39 17.12
C HIS A 104 -13.06 13.38 16.89
N PHE A 105 -14.09 13.74 16.11
CA PHE A 105 -15.17 12.82 15.77
C PHE A 105 -14.70 11.66 14.90
N ALA A 106 -13.79 11.88 13.96
CA ALA A 106 -13.21 10.81 13.15
C ALA A 106 -12.45 9.78 14.01
N LYS A 107 -11.73 10.24 15.04
CA LYS A 107 -11.08 9.36 16.01
C LYS A 107 -12.10 8.57 16.83
N LEU A 108 -13.15 9.21 17.34
CA LEU A 108 -14.21 8.51 18.07
C LEU A 108 -14.89 7.45 17.20
N ALA A 109 -15.25 7.80 15.96
CA ALA A 109 -15.86 6.87 15.01
C ALA A 109 -14.98 5.66 14.73
N SER A 110 -13.66 5.84 14.65
CA SER A 110 -12.72 4.74 14.44
C SER A 110 -12.75 3.67 15.53
N VAL A 111 -13.20 4.04 16.74
CA VAL A 111 -13.33 3.18 17.92
C VAL A 111 -14.76 2.68 18.09
N GLU A 112 -15.74 3.58 18.03
CA GLU A 112 -17.12 3.34 18.45
C GLU A 112 -18.11 3.12 17.30
N GLY A 113 -17.79 3.56 16.07
CA GLY A 113 -18.71 3.55 14.94
C GLY A 113 -19.02 2.16 14.38
N GLU A 114 -20.05 2.07 13.54
CA GLU A 114 -20.35 0.85 12.77
C GLU A 114 -19.40 0.70 11.56
N GLY A 115 -19.21 -0.53 11.08
CA GLY A 115 -18.41 -0.76 9.87
C GLY A 115 -19.21 -0.43 8.61
N MET A 116 -18.63 0.35 7.68
CA MET A 116 -19.15 0.41 6.31
C MET A 116 -18.57 -0.72 5.47
N ASP A 117 -19.41 -1.33 4.63
CA ASP A 117 -18.97 -2.31 3.63
C ASP A 117 -18.37 -1.60 2.40
N ILE A 118 -17.17 -1.04 2.59
CA ILE A 118 -16.38 -0.44 1.52
C ILE A 118 -15.33 -1.46 1.07
N PRO A 119 -15.32 -1.84 -0.23
CA PRO A 119 -14.33 -2.77 -0.74
C PRO A 119 -12.91 -2.21 -0.57
N TYR A 120 -12.00 -3.06 -0.08
CA TYR A 120 -10.60 -2.70 0.03
C TYR A 120 -10.02 -2.25 -1.32
N PRO A 121 -9.15 -1.23 -1.35
CA PRO A 121 -8.47 -0.83 -2.57
C PRO A 121 -7.64 -2.01 -3.11
N TYR A 122 -7.62 -2.20 -4.42
CA TYR A 122 -6.78 -3.22 -5.07
C TYR A 122 -5.31 -3.11 -4.63
N SER A 123 -4.79 -1.89 -4.53
CA SER A 123 -3.44 -1.59 -4.07
C SER A 123 -3.19 -2.05 -2.64
N PHE A 124 -4.16 -1.91 -1.73
CA PHE A 124 -4.06 -2.40 -0.36
C PHE A 124 -4.03 -3.93 -0.33
N VAL A 125 -4.95 -4.59 -1.04
CA VAL A 125 -4.98 -6.06 -1.12
C VAL A 125 -3.67 -6.60 -1.70
N LYS A 126 -3.22 -6.02 -2.82
CA LYS A 126 -1.95 -6.38 -3.47
C LYS A 126 -0.75 -6.19 -2.54
N PHE A 127 -0.70 -5.09 -1.81
CA PHE A 127 0.38 -4.82 -0.84
C PHE A 127 0.37 -5.85 0.29
N THR A 128 -0.79 -6.10 0.89
CA THR A 128 -0.93 -7.04 2.01
C THR A 128 -0.57 -8.47 1.59
N LEU A 129 -1.04 -8.91 0.42
CA LEU A 129 -0.68 -10.23 -0.12
C LEU A 129 0.83 -10.33 -0.40
N LYS A 130 1.41 -9.30 -1.03
CA LYS A 130 2.86 -9.28 -1.30
C LYS A 130 3.67 -9.33 0.00
N LYS A 131 3.24 -8.60 1.03
CA LYS A 131 3.90 -8.59 2.34
C LYS A 131 3.85 -9.98 2.98
N LYS A 132 2.66 -10.58 3.09
CA LYS A 132 2.51 -11.94 3.64
C LYS A 132 3.36 -12.97 2.90
N LEU A 133 3.34 -12.94 1.57
CA LEU A 133 4.15 -13.84 0.75
C LEU A 133 5.66 -13.67 1.03
N LEU A 134 6.13 -12.43 1.20
CA LEU A 134 7.52 -12.16 1.53
C LEU A 134 7.88 -12.64 2.94
N ASP A 135 6.99 -12.43 3.91
CA ASP A 135 7.19 -12.86 5.29
C ASP A 135 7.25 -14.41 5.37
N ASP A 136 6.30 -15.11 4.73
CA ASP A 136 6.26 -16.57 4.66
C ASP A 136 7.52 -17.12 3.95
N TRP A 137 7.92 -16.48 2.86
CA TRP A 137 9.12 -16.87 2.14
C TRP A 137 10.38 -16.62 2.96
N GLN A 138 10.46 -15.52 3.72
CA GLN A 138 11.61 -15.26 4.60
C GLN A 138 11.76 -16.35 5.67
N ILE A 139 10.65 -16.85 6.22
CA ILE A 139 10.65 -17.95 7.20
C ILE A 139 11.18 -19.23 6.54
N TYR A 140 10.61 -19.61 5.40
CA TYR A 140 11.07 -20.80 4.67
C TYR A 140 12.54 -20.68 4.26
N TYR A 141 12.92 -19.50 3.76
CA TYR A 141 14.28 -19.18 3.34
C TYR A 141 15.27 -19.26 4.51
N GLY A 142 14.88 -18.83 5.72
CA GLY A 142 15.70 -18.98 6.92
C GLY A 142 15.84 -20.44 7.37
N ALA A 143 14.79 -21.25 7.22
CA ALA A 143 14.80 -22.67 7.60
C ALA A 143 15.49 -23.59 6.57
N TYR A 144 15.79 -23.10 5.37
CA TYR A 144 16.34 -23.91 4.27
C TYR A 144 17.81 -24.26 4.49
N GLY A 145 18.09 -25.32 5.26
CA GLY A 145 19.44 -25.69 5.76
C GLY A 145 20.39 -26.38 4.77
N THR A 146 20.19 -26.29 3.46
CA THR A 146 21.12 -26.89 2.48
C THR A 146 22.41 -26.08 2.36
N ALA A 147 23.51 -26.70 1.90
CA ALA A 147 24.77 -25.99 1.67
C ALA A 147 24.63 -24.82 0.67
N SER A 148 23.86 -25.03 -0.42
CA SER A 148 23.53 -23.96 -1.37
C SER A 148 22.64 -22.89 -0.73
N GLY A 149 21.67 -23.27 0.11
CA GLY A 149 20.84 -22.34 0.86
C GLY A 149 21.63 -21.45 1.83
N ASN A 150 22.54 -22.05 2.60
CA ASN A 150 23.46 -21.34 3.50
C ASN A 150 24.34 -20.35 2.73
N ARG A 151 24.87 -20.76 1.57
CA ARG A 151 25.70 -19.89 0.72
C ARG A 151 24.93 -18.68 0.21
N ILE A 152 23.74 -18.88 -0.37
CA ILE A 152 22.92 -17.76 -0.86
C ILE A 152 22.58 -16.81 0.29
N ARG A 153 22.28 -17.31 1.50
CA ARG A 153 22.02 -16.48 2.68
C ARG A 153 23.21 -15.63 3.11
N GLY A 154 24.44 -16.08 2.86
CA GLY A 154 25.64 -15.28 3.10
C GLY A 154 25.70 -14.00 2.25
N PHE A 155 25.15 -14.04 1.04
CA PHE A 155 25.10 -12.89 0.12
C PHE A 155 23.77 -12.13 0.17
N VAL A 156 22.67 -12.84 0.42
CA VAL A 156 21.29 -12.34 0.38
C VAL A 156 20.58 -12.76 1.68
N PRO A 157 20.85 -12.10 2.82
CA PRO A 157 20.31 -12.52 4.12
C PRO A 157 18.79 -12.37 4.23
N CYS A 158 18.20 -11.47 3.43
CA CYS A 158 16.77 -11.22 3.39
C CYS A 158 16.20 -11.43 1.98
N VAL A 159 15.01 -12.00 1.90
CA VAL A 159 14.32 -12.23 0.63
C VAL A 159 13.94 -10.88 -0.01
N ASP A 160 14.41 -10.67 -1.24
CA ASP A 160 13.98 -9.57 -2.09
C ASP A 160 13.62 -10.10 -3.48
N THR A 161 12.40 -9.81 -3.90
CA THR A 161 11.90 -10.06 -5.27
C THR A 161 12.82 -9.59 -6.38
N LYS A 162 13.64 -8.56 -6.17
CA LYS A 162 14.54 -8.00 -7.19
C LYS A 162 15.88 -8.74 -7.29
N ILE A 163 16.40 -9.21 -6.15
CA ILE A 163 17.74 -9.81 -6.05
C ILE A 163 17.71 -11.26 -6.51
N VAL A 164 16.67 -12.00 -6.13
CA VAL A 164 16.58 -13.45 -6.40
C VAL A 164 16.45 -13.79 -7.88
N ILE A 165 15.88 -12.89 -8.70
CA ILE A 165 15.70 -13.12 -10.14
C ILE A 165 17.02 -13.02 -10.91
N LYS A 166 18.03 -12.29 -10.41
CA LYS A 166 19.22 -11.95 -11.22
C LYS A 166 20.46 -12.78 -10.95
N SER A 167 20.65 -13.40 -9.78
CA SER A 167 21.94 -14.04 -9.44
C SER A 167 21.88 -15.48 -8.90
N ASN A 168 20.74 -16.17 -9.03
CA ASN A 168 20.56 -17.47 -8.36
C ASN A 168 21.48 -18.60 -8.87
N TYR A 169 21.83 -18.63 -10.16
CA TYR A 169 22.66 -19.72 -10.71
C TYR A 169 24.10 -19.68 -10.22
N PHE A 170 24.71 -18.50 -10.22
CA PHE A 170 26.10 -18.34 -9.81
C PHE A 170 26.25 -18.50 -8.29
N LEU A 171 25.36 -17.88 -7.51
CA LEU A 171 25.37 -17.96 -6.04
C LEU A 171 25.07 -19.36 -5.48
N THR A 172 24.40 -20.22 -6.25
CA THR A 172 24.17 -21.62 -5.87
C THR A 172 25.32 -22.56 -6.24
N GLY A 173 26.33 -22.06 -6.95
CA GLY A 173 27.40 -22.89 -7.50
C GLY A 173 27.02 -23.70 -8.73
N HIS A 174 25.94 -23.30 -9.40
CA HIS A 174 25.48 -23.85 -10.68
C HIS A 174 25.84 -22.94 -11.87
N GLY A 175 26.71 -21.95 -11.66
CA GLY A 175 27.27 -21.12 -12.72
C GLY A 175 28.26 -21.91 -13.59
N PRO A 176 28.65 -21.37 -14.75
CA PRO A 176 29.60 -22.00 -15.67
C PRO A 176 31.06 -21.91 -15.15
N CYS A 177 31.33 -22.33 -13.91
CA CYS A 177 32.70 -22.55 -13.41
C CYS A 177 33.23 -23.91 -13.90
N SER A 178 34.56 -24.04 -14.05
CA SER A 178 35.17 -25.35 -14.35
C SER A 178 34.80 -26.41 -13.31
N CYS A 179 34.60 -26.02 -12.04
CA CYS A 179 34.12 -26.90 -10.98
C CYS A 179 32.79 -27.61 -11.29
N TYR A 180 31.82 -26.86 -11.78
CA TYR A 180 30.46 -27.32 -12.02
C TYR A 180 30.37 -28.08 -13.35
N LEU A 181 31.08 -27.60 -14.37
CA LEU A 181 31.16 -28.24 -15.67
C LEU A 181 31.88 -29.60 -15.59
N SER A 182 32.92 -29.72 -14.78
CA SER A 182 33.60 -30.99 -14.53
C SER A 182 32.72 -31.99 -13.79
N ARG A 183 32.00 -31.56 -12.75
CA ARG A 183 31.00 -32.40 -12.06
C ARG A 183 29.89 -32.87 -13.01
N SER A 184 29.54 -32.05 -14.01
CA SER A 184 28.55 -32.39 -15.04
C SER A 184 29.12 -33.21 -16.21
N LYS A 185 30.41 -33.61 -16.14
CA LYS A 185 31.15 -34.36 -17.16
C LYS A 185 31.28 -33.66 -18.52
N ILE A 186 31.20 -32.32 -18.52
CA ILE A 186 31.43 -31.49 -19.71
C ILE A 186 32.91 -31.18 -19.87
N LEU A 187 33.61 -30.92 -18.75
CA LEU A 187 35.06 -30.71 -18.71
C LEU A 187 35.77 -31.85 -17.99
N SER A 188 37.01 -32.13 -18.39
CA SER A 188 37.86 -33.15 -17.76
C SER A 188 38.55 -32.69 -16.48
N SER A 189 38.67 -31.38 -16.25
CA SER A 189 39.33 -30.77 -15.10
C SER A 189 38.43 -29.73 -14.42
N SER A 190 38.54 -29.61 -13.10
CA SER A 190 37.88 -28.58 -12.28
C SER A 190 38.81 -27.40 -11.91
N LEU A 191 40.00 -27.34 -12.51
CA LEU A 191 41.03 -26.34 -12.21
C LEU A 191 40.94 -25.13 -13.15
N CYS A 192 41.25 -23.95 -12.60
CA CYS A 192 41.43 -22.69 -13.31
C CYS A 192 42.78 -22.66 -14.04
N GLU A 193 42.96 -21.71 -14.97
CA GLU A 193 44.26 -21.41 -15.60
C GLU A 193 45.36 -21.03 -14.60
N CYS A 194 44.99 -20.40 -13.47
CA CYS A 194 45.91 -20.13 -12.37
C CYS A 194 46.26 -21.39 -11.54
N VAL A 195 45.82 -22.57 -11.98
CA VAL A 195 46.04 -23.91 -11.37
C VAL A 195 45.29 -24.12 -10.05
N SER A 196 44.54 -23.12 -9.57
CA SER A 196 43.68 -23.24 -8.39
C SER A 196 42.34 -23.91 -8.72
N PHE A 197 41.64 -24.42 -7.70
CA PHE A 197 40.30 -24.99 -7.87
C PHE A 197 39.31 -23.87 -8.24
N GLU A 198 38.67 -23.98 -9.41
CA GLU A 198 37.84 -22.90 -9.94
C GLU A 198 36.39 -23.00 -9.44
N ASP A 199 36.16 -22.61 -8.20
CA ASP A 199 34.81 -22.42 -7.69
C ASP A 199 34.26 -21.01 -8.02
N PRO A 200 32.96 -20.76 -7.81
CA PRO A 200 32.40 -19.45 -8.15
C PRO A 200 32.97 -18.31 -7.28
N ASP A 201 33.48 -18.59 -6.07
CA ASP A 201 34.10 -17.55 -5.24
C ASP A 201 35.47 -17.18 -5.81
N HIS A 202 36.29 -18.19 -6.18
CA HIS A 202 37.55 -18.00 -6.89
C HIS A 202 37.34 -17.22 -8.20
N TYR A 203 36.36 -17.62 -9.01
CA TYR A 203 36.05 -16.95 -10.28
C TYR A 203 35.64 -15.47 -10.11
N LEU A 204 35.01 -15.10 -8.99
CA LEU A 204 34.58 -13.71 -8.74
C LEU A 204 35.61 -12.84 -8.02
N LEU A 205 36.41 -13.43 -7.13
CA LEU A 205 37.17 -12.68 -6.14
C LEU A 205 38.68 -12.88 -6.27
N ASP A 206 39.13 -14.02 -6.78
CA ASP A 206 40.51 -14.48 -6.60
C ASP A 206 41.19 -14.98 -7.90
N CYS A 207 40.49 -14.96 -9.05
CA CYS A 207 41.01 -15.42 -10.34
C CYS A 207 41.91 -14.39 -11.03
#